data_AF-A0A957SJV4-F1
#
_entry.id   AF-A0A957SJV4-F1
#
_cell.length_a   1.000
_cell.length_b   1.000
_cell.length_c   1.000
_cell.angle_alpha   90.00
_cell.angle_beta   90.00
_cell.angle_gamma   90.00
#
_symmetry.space_group_name_H-M   'P 1'
#
loop_
_entity.id
_entity.type
_entity.pdbx_description
1 polymer ?
#
loop_
_entity_poly.entity_id
_entity_poly.type
_entity_poly.pdbx_seq_one_letter_code
_entity_poly.pdbx_strand_id
1 'polypeptide(L)' 'TPLPAAALQFLLANPIVAAIIPGALAPEHVQSNIGLLAQEIPAAVWAELKQEGLLVADAPVP' A
#
# COMPACT_ATOMS: atom_id res chain seq x y z
N THR A 1 4.53 2.12 -10.42
CA THR A 1 4.18 1.45 -9.16
C THR A 1 3.10 0.41 -9.39
N PRO A 2 3.28 -0.86 -9.01
CA PRO A 2 2.20 -1.84 -9.07
C PRO A 2 1.09 -1.50 -8.09
N LEU A 3 -0.15 -1.51 -8.56
CA LEU A 3 -1.34 -1.22 -7.75
C LEU A 3 -1.42 -2.07 -6.46
N PRO A 4 -1.10 -3.39 -6.48
CA PRO A 4 -1.12 -4.18 -5.25
C PRO A 4 -0.13 -3.71 -4.18
N ALA A 5 1.06 -3.23 -4.58
CA ALA A 5 2.05 -2.71 -3.63
C ALA A 5 1.52 -1.44 -2.95
N ALA A 6 0.98 -0.50 -3.74
CA ALA A 6 0.38 0.73 -3.22
C ALA A 6 -0.80 0.43 -2.29
N ALA A 7 -1.67 -0.52 -2.64
CA ALA A 7 -2.80 -0.89 -1.80
C ALA A 7 -2.36 -1.44 -0.44
N LEU A 8 -1.38 -2.35 -0.40
CA LEU A 8 -0.89 -2.93 0.85
C LEU A 8 -0.22 -1.88 1.74
N GLN A 9 0.62 -1.02 1.17
CA GLN A 9 1.33 0.02 1.93
C GLN A 9 0.40 1.14 2.41
N PHE A 10 -0.59 1.54 1.61
CA PHE A 10 -1.58 2.54 2.01
C PHE A 10 -2.38 2.11 3.24
N LEU A 11 -2.84 0.86 3.29
CA LEU A 11 -3.59 0.33 4.43
C LEU A 11 -2.76 0.36 5.72
N LEU A 12 -1.46 0.02 5.63
CA LEU A 12 -0.55 -0.02 6.77
C LEU A 12 -0.03 1.35 7.21
N ALA A 13 -0.19 2.39 6.40
CA ALA A 13 0.23 3.75 6.76
C ALA A 13 -0.66 4.40 7.82
N ASN A 14 -1.87 3.89 8.05
CA ASN A 14 -2.78 4.44 9.04
C ASN A 14 -2.45 3.89 10.45
N PRO A 15 -2.20 4.75 11.46
CA PRO A 15 -1.80 4.32 12.81
C PRO A 15 -2.87 3.50 13.56
N ILE A 16 -4.13 3.52 13.11
CA ILE A 16 -5.21 2.71 13.70
C ILE A 16 -5.16 1.26 13.19
N VAL A 17 -4.50 1.00 12.06
CA VAL A 17 -4.43 -0.34 11.45
C VAL A 17 -3.26 -1.11 12.07
N ALA A 18 -3.59 -2.11 12.89
CA ALA A 18 -2.57 -2.97 13.52
C ALA A 18 -1.95 -4.00 12.56
N ALA A 19 -2.75 -4.51 11.62
CA ALA A 19 -2.32 -5.53 10.65
C ALA A 19 -3.27 -5.60 9.44
N ILE A 20 -2.79 -6.19 8.34
CA ILE A 20 -3.58 -6.57 7.16
C ILE A 20 -3.45 -8.07 6.89
N ILE A 21 -4.47 -8.68 6.28
CA ILE A 21 -4.49 -10.11 5.96
C ILE A 21 -4.71 -10.28 4.44
N PRO A 22 -3.68 -10.09 3.61
CA PRO A 22 -3.79 -10.31 2.18
C PRO A 22 -4.00 -11.79 1.87
N GLY A 23 -4.75 -12.08 0.81
CA GLY A 23 -5.01 -13.46 0.38
C GLY A 23 -3.71 -14.20 0.04
N ALA A 24 -3.63 -15.47 0.45
CA ALA A 24 -2.48 -16.33 0.22
C ALA A 24 -2.90 -17.79 -0.05
N LEU A 25 -3.69 -18.02 -1.11
CA LEU A 25 -4.21 -19.34 -1.47
C LEU A 25 -3.13 -20.41 -1.72
N ALA A 26 -1.94 -20.01 -2.17
CA ALA A 26 -0.79 -20.87 -2.38
C ALA A 26 0.41 -20.32 -1.59
N PRO A 27 1.37 -21.17 -1.16
CA PRO A 27 2.53 -20.74 -0.36
C PRO A 27 3.32 -19.58 -0.99
N GLU A 28 3.42 -19.54 -2.31
CA GLU A 28 4.17 -18.55 -3.08
C GLU A 28 3.55 -17.15 -2.98
N HIS A 29 2.26 -17.06 -2.66
CA HIS A 29 1.56 -15.79 -2.46
C HIS A 29 2.07 -15.07 -1.21
N VAL A 30 2.50 -15.79 -0.18
CA VAL A 30 3.10 -15.17 1.01
C VAL A 30 4.37 -14.41 0.61
N GLN A 31 5.24 -15.05 -0.16
CA GLN A 31 6.48 -14.43 -0.63
C GLN A 31 6.20 -13.27 -1.59
N SER A 32 5.19 -13.41 -2.45
CA SER A 32 4.75 -12.34 -3.36
C SER A 32 4.24 -11.12 -2.59
N ASN A 33 3.42 -11.32 -1.55
CA ASN A 33 2.90 -10.23 -0.71
C ASN A 33 4.02 -9.52 0.05
N ILE A 34 5.00 -10.25 0.57
CA ILE A 34 6.20 -9.67 1.20
C ILE A 34 7.00 -8.86 0.16
N GLY A 35 7.20 -9.40 -1.04
CA GLY A 35 7.88 -8.72 -2.13
C GLY A 35 7.19 -7.42 -2.53
N LEU A 36 5.85 -7.40 -2.60
CA LEU A 36 5.06 -6.19 -2.88
C LEU A 36 5.20 -5.14 -1.77
N LEU A 37 5.16 -5.56 -0.50
CA LEU A 37 5.35 -4.66 0.65
C LEU A 37 6.74 -4.01 0.65
N ALA A 38 7.77 -4.73 0.19
CA ALA A 38 9.15 -4.24 0.15
C ALA A 38 9.48 -3.31 -1.02
N GLN A 39 8.55 -3.12 -1.99
CA GLN A 39 8.81 -2.22 -3.11
C GLN A 39 8.81 -0.76 -2.67
N GLU A 40 9.81 0.00 -3.10
CA GLU A 40 9.82 1.44 -2.90
C GLU A 40 8.76 2.10 -3.78
N ILE A 41 7.88 2.89 -3.16
CA ILE A 41 6.90 3.72 -3.85
C ILE A 41 7.32 5.18 -3.68
N PRO A 42 7.62 5.90 -4.77
CA PRO A 42 8.02 7.30 -4.67
C PRO A 42 6.93 8.14 -3.99
N ALA A 43 7.34 9.01 -3.06
CA ALA A 43 6.41 9.89 -2.33
C ALA A 43 5.54 10.77 -3.25
N ALA A 44 6.07 11.11 -4.43
CA ALA A 44 5.35 11.85 -5.47
C ALA A 44 4.05 11.15 -5.91
N VAL A 45 4.02 9.81 -5.94
CA VAL A 45 2.81 9.05 -6.29
C VAL A 45 1.68 9.34 -5.31
N TRP A 46 1.97 9.38 -4.01
CA TRP A 46 0.97 9.69 -2.99
C TRP A 46 0.49 11.14 -3.07
N ALA A 47 1.40 12.07 -3.36
CA ALA A 47 1.08 13.47 -3.55
C ALA A 47 0.16 13.68 -4.77
N GLU A 48 0.46 13.02 -5.90
CA GLU A 48 -0.35 13.05 -7.11
C GLU A 48 -1.76 12.47 -6.86
N LEU A 49 -1.87 11.32 -6.18
CA LEU A 49 -3.18 10.73 -5.84
C LEU A 49 -4.04 11.65 -4.97
N LYS A 50 -3.42 12.41 -4.05
CA LYS A 50 -4.13 13.43 -3.26
C LYS A 50 -4.53 14.64 -4.11
N GLN A 51 -3.64 15.09 -4.99
CA GLN A 51 -3.89 16.22 -5.89
C GLN A 51 -5.03 15.92 -6.86
N GLU A 52 -5.12 14.69 -7.36
CA GLU A 52 -6.19 14.23 -8.25
C GLU A 52 -7.50 13.91 -7.52
N GLY A 53 -7.52 14.00 -6.18
CA GLY A 53 -8.70 13.70 -5.36
C GLY A 53 -9.04 12.21 -5.28
N LEU A 54 -8.11 11.33 -5.67
CA LEU A 54 -8.23 9.87 -5.54
C LEU A 54 -7.97 9.41 -4.10
N LEU A 55 -7.21 10.21 -3.33
CA LEU A 55 -7.08 10.10 -1.88
C LEU A 55 -7.54 11.40 -1.23
N VAL A 56 -8.15 11.30 -0.04
CA VAL A 56 -8.44 12.49 0.77
C VAL A 56 -7.14 13.15 1.23
N ALA A 57 -7.13 14.48 1.31
CA ALA A 57 -5.90 15.27 1.48
C ALA A 57 -5.11 14.89 2.76
N ASP A 58 -5.82 14.55 3.83
CA ASP A 58 -5.28 14.18 5.13
C ASP A 58 -5.09 12.66 5.31
N ALA A 59 -5.33 11.86 4.26
CA ALA A 59 -5.09 10.41 4.32
C ALA A 59 -3.65 10.12 4.73
N PRO A 60 -3.41 9.28 5.75
CA PRO A 60 -2.07 8.76 6.04
C PRO A 60 -1.56 8.00 4.83
N VAL A 61 -0.32 8.28 4.44
CA VAL A 61 0.39 7.60 3.35
C VAL A 61 1.80 7.26 3.87
N PRO A 62 2.43 6.19 3.38
CA PRO A 62 3.82 5.86 3.71
C PRO A 62 4.76 7.04 3.41
#